data_AF-L0AWP8-F1
#
_entry.id   AF-L0AWP8-F1
#
_cell.length_a   1.000
_cell.length_b   1.000
_cell.length_c   1.000
_cell.angle_alpha   90.00
_cell.angle_beta   90.00
_cell.angle_gamma   90.00
#
_symmetry.space_group_name_H-M   'P 1'
#
loop_
_entity.id
_entity.type
_entity.pdbx_description
1 polymer ?
#
loop_
_entity_poly.entity_id
_entity_poly.type
_entity_poly.pdbx_seq_one_letter_code
_entity_poly.pdbx_strand_id
1 'polypeptide(L)'
;MVPFYTPIVLSVLIYPLVDGGIVTLDLSAEVDASKVVRSGYRSCGVAHFNYKPNIDTLIVKVVDSGKVIWKTKKEEKCSSLSIFRTCGTAIKTNETRAIVYLTVKKKKGGIRKQYYQLLNEEWKVIPYLTYLELFAKALPERQLDVSAQLDVEVFKTVEQVFFGVPVVIYMSFDVFRITNLLDGNAILWRAKGHESLDYVIVHLHNESPKFIQAFVKLDYNYKIIYFEKRGETWALVTKEVFFEQLEIFE
;
A
#
# COMPACT_ATOMS: atom_id res chain seq x y z
N MET A 1 -4.42 59.84 -8.36
CA MET A 1 -3.93 58.50 -7.98
C MET A 1 -4.47 58.16 -6.61
N VAL A 2 -5.43 57.25 -6.54
CA VAL A 2 -6.06 56.79 -5.29
C VAL A 2 -5.59 55.34 -5.07
N PRO A 3 -5.04 54.96 -3.91
CA PRO A 3 -4.65 53.58 -3.68
C PRO A 3 -5.88 52.78 -3.25
N PHE A 4 -6.16 51.68 -3.97
CA PHE A 4 -7.14 50.68 -3.58
C PHE A 4 -6.55 49.84 -2.44
N TYR A 5 -7.11 49.96 -1.24
CA TYR A 5 -6.94 48.96 -0.18
C TYR A 5 -8.05 47.91 -0.33
N THR A 6 -7.70 46.71 -0.76
CA THR A 6 -8.57 45.55 -0.63
C THR A 6 -8.50 45.05 0.82
N PRO A 7 -9.63 44.91 1.53
CA PRO A 7 -9.62 44.30 2.86
C PRO A 7 -9.39 42.80 2.73
N ILE A 8 -8.39 42.29 3.44
CA ILE A 8 -8.20 40.86 3.65
C ILE A 8 -9.34 40.40 4.56
N VAL A 9 -10.31 39.69 3.99
CA VAL A 9 -11.32 38.98 4.79
C VAL A 9 -10.61 37.77 5.41
N LEU A 10 -10.25 37.89 6.68
CA LEU A 10 -9.82 36.75 7.49
C LEU A 10 -11.05 35.85 7.69
N SER A 11 -11.25 34.86 6.83
CA SER A 11 -12.24 33.81 7.06
C SER A 11 -11.76 32.95 8.24
N VAL A 12 -12.21 33.28 9.44
CA VAL A 12 -12.09 32.39 10.60
C VAL A 12 -13.01 31.20 10.31
N LEU A 13 -12.44 30.10 9.83
CA LEU A 13 -13.11 28.81 9.84
C LEU A 13 -13.28 28.40 11.31
N ILE A 14 -14.44 28.72 11.88
CA ILE A 14 -14.88 28.13 13.14
C ILE A 14 -15.22 26.68 12.79
N TYR A 15 -14.25 25.78 12.91
CA TYR A 15 -14.56 24.36 12.96
C TYR A 15 -15.43 24.15 14.20
N PRO A 16 -16.66 23.62 14.08
CA PRO A 16 -17.43 23.26 15.25
C PRO A 16 -16.56 22.32 16.09
N LEU A 17 -16.51 22.58 17.41
CA LEU A 17 -15.91 21.65 18.37
C LEU A 17 -16.58 20.29 18.12
N VAL A 18 -15.84 19.38 17.50
CA VAL A 18 -16.32 18.03 17.21
C VAL A 18 -16.44 17.36 18.56
N ASP A 19 -17.66 17.08 18.99
CA ASP A 19 -17.91 16.32 20.22
C ASP A 19 -17.20 14.96 20.08
N GLY A 20 -16.17 14.75 20.90
CA GLY A 20 -15.36 13.55 20.93
C GLY A 20 -16.17 12.35 21.36
N GLY A 21 -16.80 11.68 20.40
CA GLY A 21 -17.75 10.60 20.67
C GLY A 21 -17.08 9.25 20.98
N ILE A 22 -17.68 8.49 21.88
CA ILE A 22 -17.43 7.05 22.01
C ILE A 22 -18.17 6.32 20.88
N VAL A 23 -17.46 5.52 20.09
CA VAL A 23 -17.99 4.90 18.87
C VAL A 23 -17.83 3.38 18.87
N THR A 24 -18.89 2.70 18.44
CA THR A 24 -18.80 1.34 17.89
C THR A 24 -18.67 1.45 16.38
N LEU A 25 -17.54 1.00 15.83
CA LEU A 25 -17.31 0.99 14.39
C LEU A 25 -17.84 -0.31 13.79
N ASP A 26 -18.80 -0.22 12.88
CA ASP A 26 -19.26 -1.35 12.07
C ASP A 26 -18.59 -1.34 10.69
N LEU A 27 -17.84 -2.40 10.37
CA LEU A 27 -17.10 -2.52 9.11
C LEU A 27 -17.98 -2.92 7.92
N SER A 28 -19.25 -3.28 8.14
CA SER A 28 -20.21 -3.61 7.08
C SER A 28 -21.22 -2.50 6.81
N ALA A 29 -21.18 -1.40 7.56
CA ALA A 29 -22.11 -0.27 7.42
C ALA A 29 -21.40 0.98 6.87
N GLU A 30 -22.20 2.01 6.58
CA GLU A 30 -21.67 3.35 6.34
C GLU A 30 -21.08 3.95 7.61
N VAL A 31 -20.06 4.80 7.44
CA VAL A 31 -19.32 5.40 8.54
C VAL A 31 -19.68 6.87 8.64
N ASP A 32 -19.93 7.32 9.87
CA ASP A 32 -20.03 8.74 10.19
C ASP A 32 -18.67 9.42 10.00
N ALA A 33 -18.50 10.11 8.87
CA ALA A 33 -17.25 10.76 8.48
C ALA A 33 -16.82 11.89 9.44
N SER A 34 -17.76 12.43 10.26
CA SER A 34 -17.42 13.40 11.30
C SER A 34 -16.64 12.77 12.46
N LYS A 35 -16.73 11.45 12.64
CA LYS A 35 -16.09 10.70 13.72
C LYS A 35 -14.94 9.81 13.24
N VAL A 36 -15.09 9.17 12.09
CA VAL A 36 -14.10 8.23 11.57
C VAL A 36 -13.91 8.45 10.07
N VAL A 37 -12.68 8.71 9.66
CA VAL A 37 -12.29 8.75 8.26
C VAL A 37 -12.09 7.34 7.75
N ARG A 38 -12.80 6.99 6.67
CA ARG A 38 -12.59 5.76 5.90
C ARG A 38 -11.93 6.11 4.57
N SER A 39 -10.80 5.49 4.28
CA SER A 39 -10.06 5.63 3.02
C SER A 39 -9.67 4.27 2.49
N GLY A 40 -9.75 4.05 1.19
CA GLY A 40 -9.40 2.76 0.60
C GLY A 40 -9.88 2.64 -0.83
N TYR A 41 -9.83 1.43 -1.35
CA TYR A 41 -10.20 1.14 -2.74
C TYR A 41 -10.96 -0.17 -2.84
N ARG A 42 -11.65 -0.33 -3.97
CA ARG A 42 -12.19 -1.60 -4.44
C ARG A 42 -11.68 -1.79 -5.86
N SER A 43 -10.86 -2.81 -6.09
CA SER A 43 -10.35 -3.13 -7.42
C SER A 43 -10.14 -4.64 -7.54
N CYS A 44 -10.48 -5.19 -8.70
CA CYS A 44 -10.19 -6.57 -9.11
C CYS A 44 -10.44 -7.65 -8.06
N GLY A 45 -11.68 -7.73 -7.55
CA GLY A 45 -12.04 -8.77 -6.57
C GLY A 45 -11.49 -8.52 -5.17
N VAL A 46 -10.96 -7.33 -4.90
CA VAL A 46 -10.37 -6.96 -3.61
C VAL A 46 -10.91 -5.62 -3.15
N ALA A 47 -11.18 -5.52 -1.85
CA ALA A 47 -11.55 -4.30 -1.17
C ALA A 47 -10.65 -4.10 0.06
N HIS A 48 -9.91 -3.00 0.10
CA HIS A 48 -9.05 -2.66 1.22
C HIS A 48 -9.41 -1.29 1.74
N PHE A 49 -9.71 -1.21 3.03
CA PHE A 49 -10.11 0.02 3.69
C PHE A 49 -9.36 0.23 4.99
N ASN A 50 -8.89 1.46 5.17
CA ASN A 50 -8.33 1.98 6.40
C ASN A 50 -9.36 2.88 7.09
N TYR A 51 -9.40 2.79 8.41
CA TYR A 51 -10.28 3.54 9.28
C TYR A 51 -9.43 4.24 10.33
N LYS A 52 -9.59 5.56 10.44
CA LYS A 52 -8.89 6.37 11.41
C LYS A 52 -9.90 7.24 12.16
N PRO A 53 -9.99 7.14 13.50
CA PRO A 53 -10.83 8.06 14.26
C PRO A 53 -10.30 9.49 14.11
N ASN A 54 -11.23 10.44 14.01
CA ASN A 54 -10.92 11.87 14.11
C ASN A 54 -10.41 12.20 15.51
N ILE A 55 -9.90 13.43 15.64
CA ILE A 55 -9.51 14.00 16.93
C ILE A 55 -10.69 13.85 17.90
N ASP A 56 -10.37 13.46 19.14
CA ASP A 56 -11.31 13.20 20.24
C ASP A 56 -12.31 12.04 20.07
N THR A 57 -12.33 11.35 18.93
CA THR A 57 -13.15 10.14 18.77
C THR A 57 -12.48 8.90 19.40
N LEU A 58 -13.26 8.13 20.15
CA LEU A 58 -12.82 6.91 20.83
C LEU A 58 -13.54 5.68 20.27
N ILE A 59 -12.87 4.92 19.40
CA ILE A 59 -13.37 3.62 18.96
C ILE A 59 -13.13 2.60 20.08
N VAL A 60 -14.21 2.19 20.74
CA VAL A 60 -14.19 1.23 21.87
C VAL A 60 -14.67 -0.17 21.50
N LYS A 61 -15.31 -0.32 20.34
CA LYS A 61 -15.80 -1.59 19.82
C LYS A 61 -15.74 -1.58 18.30
N VAL A 62 -15.34 -2.70 17.72
CA VAL A 62 -15.35 -2.95 16.29
C VAL A 62 -16.21 -4.19 16.04
N VAL A 63 -17.17 -4.05 15.14
CA VAL A 63 -18.06 -5.12 14.69
C VAL A 63 -18.03 -5.23 13.17
N ASP A 64 -18.46 -6.37 12.65
CA ASP A 64 -18.69 -6.57 11.22
C ASP A 64 -19.96 -7.40 11.07
N SER A 65 -20.98 -6.84 10.40
CA SER A 65 -22.30 -7.46 10.27
C SER A 65 -22.87 -7.91 11.62
N GLY A 66 -22.73 -7.05 12.64
CA GLY A 66 -23.18 -7.32 14.02
C GLY A 66 -22.27 -8.25 14.85
N LYS A 67 -21.36 -9.00 14.24
CA LYS A 67 -20.41 -9.88 14.95
C LYS A 67 -19.25 -9.07 15.54
N VAL A 68 -18.92 -9.30 16.81
CA VAL A 68 -17.85 -8.54 17.49
C VAL A 68 -16.48 -9.06 17.06
N ILE A 69 -15.65 -8.18 16.48
CA ILE A 69 -14.25 -8.46 16.16
C ILE A 69 -13.37 -8.12 17.36
N TRP A 70 -13.55 -6.89 17.86
CA TRP A 70 -12.77 -6.38 18.97
C TRP A 70 -13.62 -5.49 19.87
N LYS A 71 -13.33 -5.53 21.18
CA LYS A 71 -13.90 -4.64 22.18
C LYS A 71 -12.80 -4.23 23.14
N THR A 72 -12.80 -2.97 23.54
CA THR A 72 -11.83 -2.44 24.48
C THR A 72 -11.90 -3.20 25.80
N LYS A 73 -10.72 -3.39 26.40
CA LYS A 73 -10.54 -3.85 27.78
C LYS A 73 -9.64 -2.81 28.45
N LYS A 74 -10.08 -2.21 29.56
CA LYS A 74 -9.28 -1.29 30.42
C LYS A 74 -8.61 -0.11 29.68
N GLU A 75 -9.28 1.05 29.61
CA GLU A 75 -8.72 2.34 29.14
C GLU A 75 -7.91 2.29 27.81
N GLU A 76 -8.19 1.30 26.96
CA GLU A 76 -7.58 1.12 25.64
C GLU A 76 -8.49 1.69 24.55
N LYS A 77 -7.90 2.21 23.47
CA LYS A 77 -8.65 2.69 22.30
C LYS A 77 -8.07 2.18 21.00
N CYS A 78 -8.94 1.86 20.04
CA CYS A 78 -8.51 1.60 18.67
C CYS A 78 -8.12 2.94 18.01
N SER A 79 -6.89 3.04 17.54
CA SER A 79 -6.30 4.26 16.96
C SER A 79 -6.19 4.22 15.44
N SER A 80 -6.22 3.03 14.86
CA SER A 80 -6.37 2.79 13.43
C SER A 80 -6.77 1.33 13.21
N LEU A 81 -7.49 1.09 12.12
CA LEU A 81 -7.86 -0.25 11.67
C LEU A 81 -7.73 -0.32 10.15
N SER A 82 -7.34 -1.49 9.65
CA SER A 82 -7.35 -1.83 8.25
C SER A 82 -8.08 -3.15 8.06
N ILE A 83 -8.93 -3.22 7.04
CA ILE A 83 -9.61 -4.45 6.62
C ILE A 83 -9.33 -4.70 5.16
N PHE A 84 -8.92 -5.93 4.87
CA PHE A 84 -8.79 -6.44 3.52
C PHE A 84 -9.87 -7.50 3.31
N ARG A 85 -10.65 -7.37 2.25
CA ARG A 85 -11.69 -8.32 1.86
C ARG A 85 -11.46 -8.78 0.43
N THR A 86 -11.59 -10.07 0.20
CA THR A 86 -11.59 -10.66 -1.13
C THR A 86 -13.04 -10.93 -1.53
N CYS A 87 -13.47 -10.40 -2.68
CA CYS A 87 -14.73 -10.73 -3.34
C CYS A 87 -14.48 -11.62 -4.58
N GLY A 88 -15.48 -12.43 -4.91
CA GLY A 88 -15.35 -13.63 -5.75
C GLY A 88 -14.61 -13.50 -7.08
N THR A 89 -14.09 -14.66 -7.51
CA THR A 89 -13.22 -15.03 -8.65
C THR A 89 -11.72 -15.21 -8.32
N ALA A 90 -11.15 -14.47 -7.37
CA ALA A 90 -9.74 -14.63 -6.99
C ALA A 90 -9.46 -15.81 -6.03
N ILE A 91 -10.50 -16.45 -5.50
CA ILE A 91 -10.37 -17.51 -4.50
C ILE A 91 -10.74 -18.84 -5.15
N LYS A 92 -9.74 -19.70 -5.38
CA LYS A 92 -9.95 -21.12 -5.73
C LYS A 92 -10.37 -21.99 -4.53
N THR A 93 -10.65 -21.42 -3.36
CA THR A 93 -11.01 -22.18 -2.15
C THR A 93 -12.06 -21.47 -1.27
N ASN A 94 -12.72 -22.24 -0.40
CA ASN A 94 -13.83 -21.84 0.45
C ASN A 94 -13.46 -21.06 1.74
N GLU A 95 -12.25 -20.49 1.90
CA GLU A 95 -11.65 -20.48 3.25
C GLU A 95 -11.15 -19.14 3.84
N THR A 96 -11.14 -17.98 3.18
CA THR A 96 -10.88 -16.70 3.88
C THR A 96 -11.51 -15.55 3.14
N ARG A 97 -12.42 -14.82 3.81
CA ARG A 97 -13.18 -13.72 3.19
C ARG A 97 -12.65 -12.34 3.55
N ALA A 98 -12.00 -12.23 4.71
CA ALA A 98 -11.44 -10.99 5.20
C ALA A 98 -10.31 -11.21 6.20
N ILE A 99 -9.39 -10.25 6.26
CA ILE A 99 -8.42 -10.12 7.34
C ILE A 99 -8.44 -8.67 7.85
N VAL A 100 -8.22 -8.50 9.14
CA VAL A 100 -8.20 -7.20 9.82
C VAL A 100 -6.92 -7.07 10.60
N TYR A 101 -6.27 -5.91 10.54
CA TYR A 101 -5.35 -5.50 11.58
C TYR A 101 -5.86 -4.23 12.26
N LEU A 102 -5.63 -4.12 13.55
CA LEU A 102 -5.95 -2.92 14.31
C LEU A 102 -4.82 -2.54 15.26
N THR A 103 -4.63 -1.23 15.42
CA THR A 103 -3.65 -0.64 16.31
C THR A 103 -4.36 -0.10 17.54
N VAL A 104 -4.13 -0.72 18.70
CA VAL A 104 -4.68 -0.29 19.98
C VAL A 104 -3.66 0.54 20.72
N LYS A 105 -4.05 1.74 21.16
CA LYS A 105 -3.28 2.59 22.06
C LYS A 105 -3.79 2.44 23.49
N LYS A 106 -2.87 2.21 24.41
CA LYS A 106 -3.08 2.26 25.86
C LYS A 106 -2.90 3.70 26.34
N LYS A 107 -3.60 4.08 27.41
CA LYS A 107 -3.47 5.41 28.05
C LYS A 107 -2.02 5.75 28.44
N LYS A 108 -1.24 4.77 28.90
CA LYS A 108 0.18 4.92 29.26
C LYS A 108 1.16 4.91 28.05
N GLY A 109 0.69 5.22 26.85
CA GLY A 109 1.51 5.32 25.63
C GLY A 109 1.85 4.01 24.92
N GLY A 110 1.55 2.85 25.52
CA GLY A 110 1.82 1.55 24.88
C GLY A 110 0.95 1.31 23.64
N ILE A 111 1.56 0.80 22.56
CA ILE A 111 0.87 0.42 21.32
C ILE A 111 0.88 -1.09 21.20
N ARG A 112 -0.27 -1.70 20.89
CA ARG A 112 -0.35 -3.13 20.50
C ARG A 112 -1.09 -3.28 19.18
N LYS A 113 -0.61 -4.19 18.34
CA LYS A 113 -1.33 -4.60 17.12
C LYS A 113 -2.07 -5.90 17.39
N GLN A 114 -3.28 -6.03 16.84
CA GLN A 114 -4.03 -7.29 16.84
C GLN A 114 -4.47 -7.58 15.41
N TYR A 115 -4.48 -8.87 15.08
CA TYR A 115 -4.77 -9.37 13.75
C TYR A 115 -5.91 -10.37 13.84
N TYR A 116 -6.81 -10.31 12.87
CA TYR A 116 -7.99 -11.16 12.82
C TYR A 116 -8.20 -11.69 11.42
N GLN A 117 -8.82 -12.86 11.33
CA GLN A 117 -9.25 -13.50 10.09
C GLN A 117 -10.73 -13.83 10.20
N LEU A 118 -11.47 -13.60 9.12
CA LEU A 118 -12.82 -14.09 8.92
C LEU A 118 -12.76 -15.39 8.11
N LEU A 119 -13.00 -16.50 8.81
CA LEU A 119 -13.04 -17.86 8.26
C LEU A 119 -14.36 -18.50 8.72
N ASN A 120 -15.11 -19.09 7.80
CA ASN A 120 -16.41 -19.73 8.08
C ASN A 120 -17.36 -18.83 8.88
N GLU A 121 -17.42 -17.55 8.51
CA GLU A 121 -18.23 -16.51 9.15
C GLU A 121 -17.89 -16.21 10.62
N GLU A 122 -16.75 -16.70 11.12
CA GLU A 122 -16.26 -16.39 12.46
C GLU A 122 -14.98 -15.58 12.38
N TRP A 123 -14.90 -14.55 13.24
CA TRP A 123 -13.69 -13.78 13.44
C TRP A 123 -12.79 -14.44 14.47
N LYS A 124 -11.57 -14.77 14.07
CA LYS A 124 -10.56 -15.39 14.95
C LYS A 124 -9.34 -14.49 15.04
N VAL A 125 -8.80 -14.34 16.26
CA VAL A 125 -7.50 -13.70 16.45
C VAL A 125 -6.42 -14.59 15.86
N ILE A 126 -5.52 -14.02 15.06
CA ILE A 126 -4.42 -14.75 14.44
C ILE A 126 -3.06 -14.12 14.80
N PRO A 127 -1.96 -14.90 14.75
CA PRO A 127 -0.61 -14.36 14.88
C PRO A 127 -0.25 -13.39 13.74
N TYR A 128 0.75 -12.54 13.99
CA TYR A 128 1.25 -11.59 13.00
C TYR A 128 1.74 -12.28 11.71
N LEU A 129 2.47 -13.39 11.84
CA LEU A 129 3.00 -14.11 10.69
C LEU A 129 1.90 -14.69 9.81
N THR A 130 0.88 -15.29 10.42
CA THR A 130 -0.32 -15.75 9.71
C THR A 130 -1.03 -14.60 9.00
N TYR A 131 -1.10 -13.41 9.61
CA TYR A 131 -1.67 -12.23 8.97
C TYR A 131 -0.88 -11.81 7.73
N LEU A 132 0.46 -11.77 7.82
CA LEU A 132 1.31 -11.43 6.68
C LEU A 132 1.12 -12.42 5.52
N GLU A 133 1.08 -13.72 5.81
CA GLU A 133 0.88 -14.75 4.79
C GLU A 133 -0.48 -14.62 4.10
N LEU A 134 -1.56 -14.39 4.86
CA LEU A 134 -2.90 -14.20 4.31
C LEU A 134 -2.99 -12.89 3.53
N PHE A 135 -2.36 -11.82 4.02
CA PHE A 135 -2.32 -10.54 3.32
C PHE A 135 -1.61 -10.67 1.97
N ALA A 136 -0.42 -11.26 1.94
CA ALA A 136 0.33 -11.49 0.71
C ALA A 136 -0.44 -12.36 -0.30
N LYS A 137 -1.18 -13.37 0.16
CA LYS A 137 -2.04 -14.23 -0.68
C LYS A 137 -3.29 -13.51 -1.19
N ALA A 138 -3.76 -12.50 -0.48
CA ALA A 138 -4.98 -11.78 -0.83
C ALA A 138 -4.70 -10.62 -1.81
N LEU A 139 -3.45 -10.15 -1.91
CA LEU A 139 -3.07 -9.12 -2.86
C LEU A 139 -3.28 -9.60 -4.31
N PRO A 140 -4.01 -8.84 -5.15
CA PRO A 140 -4.18 -9.17 -6.55
C PRO A 140 -2.84 -9.06 -7.28
N GLU A 141 -2.51 -10.10 -8.04
CA GLU A 141 -1.27 -10.15 -8.80
C GLU A 141 -1.32 -9.24 -10.03
N ARG A 142 -0.20 -8.56 -10.29
CA ARG A 142 0.00 -7.65 -11.43
C ARG A 142 1.39 -7.83 -12.02
N GLN A 143 1.54 -7.37 -13.25
CA GLN A 143 2.79 -7.37 -13.97
C GLN A 143 3.15 -5.93 -14.28
N LEU A 144 4.44 -5.59 -14.18
CA LEU A 144 4.96 -4.29 -14.61
C LEU A 144 5.71 -4.49 -15.92
N ASP A 145 5.24 -3.83 -16.98
CA ASP A 145 5.95 -3.72 -18.26
C ASP A 145 6.44 -2.28 -18.43
N VAL A 146 7.76 -2.09 -18.39
CA VAL A 146 8.36 -0.75 -18.46
C VAL A 146 8.38 -0.17 -19.88
N SER A 147 7.93 -0.92 -20.87
CA SER A 147 7.80 -0.49 -22.27
C SER A 147 6.38 -0.09 -22.68
N ALA A 148 5.39 -0.43 -21.85
CA ALA A 148 3.99 -0.28 -22.16
C ALA A 148 3.35 0.90 -21.40
N GLN A 149 2.19 1.35 -21.89
CA GLN A 149 1.36 2.29 -21.15
C GLN A 149 0.88 1.64 -19.85
N LEU A 150 1.16 2.29 -18.72
CA LEU A 150 0.81 1.75 -17.41
C LEU A 150 -0.62 2.06 -17.00
N ASP A 151 -1.19 1.12 -16.24
CA ASP A 151 -2.42 1.32 -15.47
C ASP A 151 -2.14 2.24 -14.28
N VAL A 152 -2.60 3.49 -14.40
CA VAL A 152 -2.41 4.55 -13.39
C VAL A 152 -3.15 4.28 -12.07
N GLU A 153 -4.08 3.31 -12.05
CA GLU A 153 -4.72 2.86 -10.81
C GLU A 153 -3.86 1.85 -10.04
N VAL A 154 -2.85 1.27 -10.69
CA VAL A 154 -1.94 0.26 -10.11
C VAL A 154 -0.56 0.85 -9.82
N PHE A 155 -0.06 1.67 -10.74
CA PHE A 155 1.31 2.17 -10.72
C PHE A 155 1.36 3.68 -10.65
N LYS A 156 2.34 4.18 -9.90
CA LYS A 156 2.78 5.57 -9.92
C LYS A 156 4.13 5.64 -10.63
N THR A 157 4.24 6.57 -11.56
CA THR A 157 5.49 6.89 -12.27
C THR A 157 6.03 8.23 -11.78
N VAL A 158 7.36 8.31 -11.60
CA VAL A 158 8.07 9.55 -11.29
C VAL A 158 9.26 9.66 -12.22
N GLU A 159 9.31 10.73 -13.00
CA GLU A 159 10.47 11.07 -13.83
C GLU A 159 11.37 12.04 -13.04
N GLN A 160 12.67 11.75 -13.02
CA GLN A 160 13.64 12.54 -12.28
C GLN A 160 15.00 12.49 -12.99
N VAL A 161 15.93 13.34 -12.60
CA VAL A 161 17.34 13.25 -12.99
C VAL A 161 18.16 12.98 -11.73
N PHE A 162 18.93 11.90 -11.71
CA PHE A 162 19.88 11.58 -10.63
C PHE A 162 21.30 11.66 -11.18
N PHE A 163 22.13 12.52 -10.59
CA PHE A 163 23.53 12.69 -10.98
C PHE A 163 23.74 12.93 -12.48
N GLY A 164 22.82 13.64 -13.14
CA GLY A 164 22.88 13.91 -14.59
C GLY A 164 22.19 12.86 -15.45
N VAL A 165 21.88 11.68 -14.91
CA VAL A 165 21.19 10.60 -15.61
C VAL A 165 19.67 10.74 -15.48
N PRO A 166 18.92 10.84 -16.60
CA PRO A 166 17.46 10.77 -16.55
C PRO A 166 17.00 9.39 -16.10
N VAL A 167 16.06 9.37 -15.15
CA VAL A 167 15.49 8.15 -14.60
C VAL A 167 13.97 8.18 -14.58
N VAL A 168 13.38 7.00 -14.72
CA VAL A 168 11.96 6.77 -14.50
C VAL A 168 11.79 5.77 -13.38
N ILE A 169 11.06 6.16 -12.34
CA ILE A 169 10.78 5.33 -11.17
C ILE A 169 9.33 4.84 -11.26
N TYR A 170 9.16 3.53 -11.30
CA TYR A 170 7.87 2.86 -11.28
C TYR A 170 7.62 2.25 -9.91
N MET A 171 6.53 2.65 -9.26
CA MET A 171 6.14 2.15 -7.94
C MET A 171 4.73 1.56 -8.02
N SER A 172 4.52 0.40 -7.41
CA SER A 172 3.17 -0.12 -7.22
C SER A 172 2.55 0.45 -5.94
N PHE A 173 1.23 0.56 -5.88
CA PHE A 173 0.57 0.75 -4.60
C PHE A 173 0.71 -0.54 -3.76
N ASP A 174 0.87 -0.40 -2.44
CA ASP A 174 1.04 -1.48 -1.41
C ASP A 174 -0.06 -2.55 -1.38
N VAL A 175 -0.99 -2.44 -2.30
CA VAL A 175 -2.27 -3.09 -2.37
C VAL A 175 -2.36 -4.03 -3.60
N PHE A 176 -1.27 -4.11 -4.36
CA PHE A 176 -1.05 -5.05 -5.44
C PHE A 176 0.21 -5.85 -5.16
N ARG A 177 0.27 -7.07 -5.68
CA ARG A 177 1.49 -7.87 -5.67
C ARG A 177 2.05 -7.92 -7.07
N ILE A 178 3.16 -7.24 -7.31
CA ILE A 178 3.80 -7.26 -8.63
C ILE A 178 4.67 -8.51 -8.75
N THR A 179 4.30 -9.43 -9.64
CA THR A 179 4.91 -10.76 -9.78
C THR A 179 5.83 -10.89 -10.98
N ASN A 180 5.79 -9.94 -11.92
CA ASN A 180 6.67 -9.94 -13.09
C ASN A 180 7.18 -8.53 -13.39
N LEU A 181 8.41 -8.46 -13.89
CA LEU A 181 9.00 -7.29 -14.54
C LEU A 181 9.29 -7.63 -16.00
N LEU A 182 8.81 -6.80 -16.91
CA LEU A 182 8.83 -6.99 -18.36
C LEU A 182 9.41 -5.75 -19.06
N ASP A 183 10.04 -5.96 -20.21
CA ASP A 183 10.28 -4.96 -21.26
C ASP A 183 9.70 -5.54 -22.56
N GLY A 184 8.42 -5.25 -22.80
CA GLY A 184 7.63 -5.82 -23.89
C GLY A 184 7.51 -7.33 -23.75
N ASN A 185 8.05 -8.07 -24.72
CA ASN A 185 8.04 -9.53 -24.70
C ASN A 185 9.12 -10.15 -23.80
N ALA A 186 10.10 -9.36 -23.33
CA ALA A 186 11.17 -9.86 -22.49
C ALA A 186 10.73 -9.94 -21.03
N ILE A 187 10.85 -11.13 -20.42
CA ILE A 187 10.64 -11.30 -18.97
C ILE A 187 11.98 -11.12 -18.26
N LEU A 188 12.15 -9.99 -17.59
CA LEU A 188 13.38 -9.66 -16.88
C LEU A 188 13.40 -10.35 -15.51
N TRP A 189 12.26 -10.40 -14.82
CA TRP A 189 12.15 -11.02 -13.51
C TRP A 189 10.76 -11.62 -13.26
N ARG A 190 10.73 -12.69 -12.46
CA ARG A 190 9.51 -13.35 -11.98
C ARG A 190 9.65 -13.67 -10.49
N ALA A 191 8.60 -13.34 -9.73
CA ALA A 191 8.50 -13.63 -8.32
C ALA A 191 8.60 -15.14 -8.05
N LYS A 192 9.29 -15.47 -6.96
CA LYS A 192 9.34 -16.82 -6.39
C LYS A 192 8.81 -16.79 -4.96
N GLY A 193 7.99 -17.77 -4.57
CA GLY A 193 7.46 -17.87 -3.21
C GLY A 193 6.66 -16.64 -2.81
N HIS A 194 7.15 -15.90 -1.81
CA HIS A 194 6.55 -14.67 -1.26
C HIS A 194 7.14 -13.37 -1.83
N GLU A 195 8.03 -13.45 -2.82
CA GLU A 195 8.62 -12.27 -3.45
C GLU A 195 7.55 -11.36 -4.10
N SER A 196 7.82 -10.06 -4.08
CA SER A 196 7.07 -9.05 -4.83
C SER A 196 7.99 -7.92 -5.24
N LEU A 197 7.76 -7.34 -6.41
CA LEU A 197 8.49 -6.16 -6.87
C LEU A 197 7.89 -4.92 -6.18
N ASP A 198 8.74 -4.17 -5.47
CA ASP A 198 8.35 -2.98 -4.71
C ASP A 198 8.33 -1.76 -5.63
N TYR A 199 9.50 -1.45 -6.20
CA TYR A 199 9.66 -0.43 -7.22
C TYR A 199 10.83 -0.75 -8.16
N VAL A 200 10.84 -0.06 -9.31
CA VAL A 200 11.85 -0.18 -10.36
C VAL A 200 12.37 1.19 -10.71
N ILE A 201 13.69 1.33 -10.80
CA ILE A 201 14.34 2.53 -11.34
C ILE A 201 14.92 2.17 -12.70
N VAL A 202 14.45 2.83 -13.74
CA VAL A 202 14.96 2.69 -15.11
C VAL A 202 15.82 3.91 -15.41
N HIS A 203 17.08 3.67 -15.74
CA HIS A 203 18.05 4.69 -16.14
C HIS A 203 18.06 4.78 -17.67
N LEU A 204 17.87 5.98 -18.18
CA LEU A 204 17.79 6.26 -19.60
C LEU A 204 19.14 6.74 -20.14
N HIS A 205 19.46 6.30 -21.36
CA HIS A 205 20.54 6.86 -22.16
C HIS A 205 19.98 7.21 -23.54
N ASN A 206 20.10 8.49 -23.95
CA ASN A 206 19.46 9.03 -25.16
C ASN A 206 17.97 8.67 -25.22
N GLU A 207 17.24 8.98 -24.14
CA GLU A 207 15.79 8.75 -24.00
C GLU A 207 15.34 7.27 -24.04
N SER A 208 16.28 6.33 -24.10
CA SER A 208 16.00 4.89 -24.18
C SER A 208 16.44 4.16 -22.90
N PRO A 209 15.66 3.17 -22.40
CA PRO A 209 16.07 2.35 -21.25
C PRO A 209 17.41 1.65 -21.48
N LYS A 210 18.38 1.93 -20.61
CA LYS A 210 19.73 1.33 -20.70
C LYS A 210 20.06 0.48 -19.48
N PHE A 211 19.66 0.90 -18.28
CA PHE A 211 19.87 0.13 -17.06
C PHE A 211 18.62 0.07 -16.20
N ILE A 212 18.47 -1.01 -15.43
CA ILE A 212 17.33 -1.20 -14.51
C ILE A 212 17.83 -1.65 -13.15
N GLN A 213 17.31 -1.02 -12.09
CA GLN A 213 17.38 -1.50 -10.72
C GLN A 213 15.98 -1.94 -10.27
N ALA A 214 15.82 -3.22 -9.95
CA ALA A 214 14.56 -3.79 -9.48
C ALA A 214 14.66 -4.09 -7.98
N PHE A 215 13.87 -3.39 -7.17
CA PHE A 215 13.81 -3.57 -5.73
C PHE A 215 12.75 -4.62 -5.41
N VAL A 216 13.20 -5.79 -4.96
CA VAL A 216 12.32 -6.93 -4.66
C VAL A 216 12.20 -7.07 -3.15
N LYS A 217 10.96 -7.05 -2.67
CA LYS A 217 10.59 -7.28 -1.29
C LYS A 217 10.55 -8.77 -0.98
N LEU A 218 11.18 -9.13 0.13
CA LEU A 218 11.16 -10.43 0.78
C LEU A 218 10.49 -10.26 2.16
N ASP A 219 10.16 -11.36 2.84
CA ASP A 219 9.39 -11.33 4.10
C ASP A 219 9.94 -10.36 5.16
N TYR A 220 11.27 -10.23 5.24
CA TYR A 220 11.95 -9.38 6.24
C TYR A 220 13.07 -8.49 5.67
N ASN A 221 13.29 -8.50 4.35
CA ASN A 221 14.43 -7.85 3.72
C ASN A 221 14.09 -7.39 2.30
N TYR A 222 15.04 -6.72 1.66
CA TYR A 222 15.01 -6.38 0.25
C TYR A 222 16.22 -6.99 -0.45
N LYS A 223 16.06 -7.33 -1.73
CA LYS A 223 17.16 -7.56 -2.65
C LYS A 223 17.00 -6.64 -3.85
N ILE A 224 18.12 -6.23 -4.43
CA ILE A 224 18.14 -5.40 -5.64
C ILE A 224 18.70 -6.26 -6.76
N ILE A 225 18.00 -6.27 -7.91
CA ILE A 225 18.45 -6.96 -9.12
C ILE A 225 18.78 -5.90 -10.16
N TYR A 226 19.94 -6.06 -10.80
CA TYR A 226 20.48 -5.10 -11.75
C TYR A 226 20.46 -5.69 -13.16
N PHE A 227 19.98 -4.92 -14.13
CA PHE A 227 19.98 -5.29 -15.54
C PHE A 227 20.63 -4.21 -16.39
N GLU A 228 21.32 -4.65 -17.45
CA GLU A 228 21.87 -3.81 -18.51
C GLU A 228 21.26 -4.21 -19.85
N LYS A 229 20.83 -3.24 -20.64
CA LYS A 229 20.39 -3.45 -22.01
C LYS A 229 21.61 -3.48 -22.95
N ARG A 230 21.80 -4.61 -23.63
CA ARG A 230 22.87 -4.87 -24.61
C ARG A 230 22.22 -5.13 -25.97
N GLY A 231 22.17 -4.08 -26.79
CA GLY A 231 21.35 -4.07 -28.01
C GLY A 231 19.88 -4.28 -27.66
N GLU A 232 19.26 -5.32 -28.23
CA GLU A 232 17.84 -5.65 -28.02
C GLU A 232 17.58 -6.58 -26.83
N THR A 233 18.62 -6.94 -26.07
CA THR A 233 18.52 -7.95 -25.00
C THR A 233 18.94 -7.40 -23.65
N TRP A 234 18.33 -7.91 -22.59
CA TRP A 234 18.73 -7.60 -21.21
C TRP A 234 19.65 -8.65 -20.64
N ALA A 235 20.71 -8.21 -19.98
CA ALA A 235 21.61 -9.06 -19.22
C ALA A 235 21.52 -8.72 -17.73
N LEU A 236 21.49 -9.74 -16.87
CA LEU A 236 21.64 -9.57 -15.43
C LEU A 236 23.11 -9.28 -15.12
N VAL A 237 23.36 -8.23 -14.35
CA VAL A 237 24.71 -7.78 -13.98
C VAL A 237 24.84 -7.68 -12.46
N THR A 238 26.08 -7.64 -11.97
CA THR A 238 26.31 -7.39 -10.54
C THR A 238 26.14 -5.90 -10.23
N LYS A 239 26.04 -5.57 -8.94
CA LYS A 239 25.95 -4.18 -8.48
C LYS A 239 27.17 -3.38 -8.95
N GLU A 240 28.35 -3.97 -8.83
CA GLU A 240 29.64 -3.34 -9.16
C GLU A 240 29.69 -3.01 -10.65
N VAL A 241 29.42 -4.00 -11.52
CA VAL A 241 29.37 -3.81 -12.97
C VAL A 241 28.31 -2.76 -13.35
N PHE A 242 27.16 -2.76 -12.67
CA PHE A 242 26.11 -1.77 -12.93
C PHE A 242 26.60 -0.34 -12.68
N PHE A 243 27.20 -0.07 -11.52
CA PHE A 243 27.64 1.29 -11.18
C PHE A 243 28.87 1.72 -11.97
N GLU A 244 29.82 0.83 -12.23
CA GLU A 244 30.96 1.10 -13.12
C GLU A 244 30.50 1.51 -14.52
N GLN A 245 29.48 0.84 -15.07
CA GLN A 245 28.94 1.19 -16.37
C GLN A 245 28.11 2.47 -16.31
N LEU A 246 27.33 2.69 -15.26
CA LEU A 246 26.51 3.89 -15.12
C LEU A 246 27.36 5.17 -15.11
N GLU A 247 28.51 5.17 -14.42
CA GLU A 247 29.46 6.29 -14.38
C GLU A 247 30.02 6.67 -15.76
N ILE A 248 30.07 5.73 -16.73
CA ILE A 248 30.51 6.02 -18.10
C ILE A 248 29.45 6.86 -18.87
N PHE A 249 28.19 6.79 -18.45
CA PHE A 249 27.06 7.43 -19.12
C PHE A 249 26.53 8.68 -18.40
N GLU A 250 27.14 9.07 -17.27
CA GLU A 250 26.98 10.39 -16.62
C GLU A 250 27.66 11.51 -17.44
#